data_AF-A9UZY1-F1
#
_entry.id   AF-A9UZY1-F1
#
_cell.length_a   1.000
_cell.length_b   1.000
_cell.length_c   1.000
_cell.angle_alpha   90.00
_cell.angle_beta   90.00
_cell.angle_gamma   90.00
#
_symmetry.space_group_name_H-M   'P 1'
#
loop_
_entity.id
_entity.type
_entity.pdbx_description
1 polymer ?
#
loop_
_entity_poly.entity_id
_entity_poly.type
_entity_poly.pdbx_seq_one_letter_code
_entity_poly.pdbx_strand_id
1 'polypeptide(L)'
;MNYAKNCTDDAAFSMDDLRTAGGVGAIPSDETIAAVTAQAVEADADALAANGWGHQFNIMRSVRNELPFASGATVKAAVERVLTAKLGPPTDFKKERKQKLKADRKEKKAEKQAEVAAAEPAEPASADASDAAEGAGAAPPAGGQIVTPWEVQADGAVDYNKLVEDFGSKLLETTHIDRMKELGMPIHHFLRRNIFFSHREFDRILDLKEQGKPIYLYTGRGPSSQAMHLGHLIPFMFTKYLQDVFDVPLVIQMTDDEKFLFKSELTLDEDPVTGVFALTRENAKDIIACGFNREKTYIFADTDIMGGAFYKNVLRIQRRVSLHQACKIFGFDENANIGKISFAAIQASPSFPSSFPGVLQQSAACLIPCAIDQDPYFRMTRDVAPALREEKPALVHSVFFPAMTGSSTKMSSSTKSPTTVFLTDKPEDIKDKIHKHAFSGAPETLAEHRERGANTDVDVSYQYLRFFLEDDEELERIREAYGSGKMTTFEIKSRLIEVLQGVVRQHQEARAKVTDDEVRHFMTPRPLSQ
;
A
#
# COMPACT_ATOMS: atom_id res chain seq x y z
N MET A 1 -14.97 16.58 11.32
CA MET A 1 -14.25 15.80 12.35
C MET A 1 -13.18 16.65 13.03
N ASN A 2 -13.16 16.69 14.37
CA ASN A 2 -12.01 17.18 15.13
C ASN A 2 -11.09 15.98 15.45
N TYR A 3 -10.41 15.45 14.43
CA TYR A 3 -9.47 14.31 14.54
C TYR A 3 -8.25 14.60 15.44
N ALA A 4 -8.16 15.80 16.03
CA ALA A 4 -7.03 16.25 16.84
C ALA A 4 -7.34 16.39 18.35
N LYS A 5 -8.59 16.18 18.80
CA LYS A 5 -8.99 16.62 20.15
C LYS A 5 -8.73 15.63 21.31
N ASN A 6 -8.41 14.36 21.05
CA ASN A 6 -8.25 13.36 22.12
C ASN A 6 -6.87 12.65 22.08
N CYS A 7 -5.79 13.40 21.89
CA CYS A 7 -4.42 12.87 22.08
C CYS A 7 -3.96 13.15 23.51
N THR A 8 -4.05 12.17 24.41
CA THR A 8 -3.46 12.22 25.76
C THR A 8 -2.52 11.04 26.01
N ASP A 9 -1.31 11.40 26.49
CA ASP A 9 -0.17 10.73 27.13
C ASP A 9 0.09 9.21 27.09
N ASP A 10 1.26 8.90 26.49
CA ASP A 10 2.34 7.95 26.81
C ASP A 10 2.06 6.64 27.58
N ALA A 11 1.84 5.57 26.82
CA ALA A 11 2.43 4.27 27.12
C ALA A 11 3.67 4.06 26.25
N ALA A 12 4.84 3.86 26.87
CA ALA A 12 6.10 3.62 26.17
C ALA A 12 6.15 2.17 25.64
N PHE A 13 5.57 1.94 24.47
CA PHE A 13 5.76 0.70 23.71
C PHE A 13 7.15 0.68 23.07
N SER A 14 7.83 -0.46 23.07
CA SER A 14 9.11 -0.59 22.36
C SER A 14 8.89 -0.58 20.85
N MET A 15 9.90 -0.20 20.08
CA MET A 15 9.80 -0.16 18.61
C MET A 15 9.44 -1.54 18.02
N ASP A 16 9.88 -2.63 18.65
CA ASP A 16 9.58 -3.99 18.21
C ASP A 16 8.12 -4.37 18.50
N ASP A 17 7.55 -3.86 19.60
CA ASP A 17 6.11 -4.02 19.91
C ASP A 17 5.26 -3.24 18.89
N LEU A 18 5.65 -2.01 18.57
CA LEU A 18 4.95 -1.17 17.61
C LEU A 18 5.06 -1.70 16.18
N ARG A 19 6.22 -2.27 15.82
CA ARG A 19 6.49 -2.91 14.54
C ARG A 19 5.61 -4.15 14.35
N THR A 20 5.65 -5.04 15.33
CA THR A 20 4.83 -6.25 15.36
C THR A 20 3.34 -5.91 15.31
N ALA A 21 2.89 -4.94 16.11
CA ALA A 21 1.52 -4.44 16.05
C ALA A 21 1.17 -3.87 14.67
N GLY A 22 2.11 -3.19 14.00
CA GLY A 22 2.02 -2.64 12.64
C GLY A 22 1.79 -3.66 11.51
N GLY A 23 1.99 -4.95 11.76
CA GLY A 23 2.17 -5.95 10.70
C GLY A 23 3.53 -5.82 9.99
N VAL A 24 4.46 -5.05 10.57
CA VAL A 24 5.83 -4.83 10.11
C VAL A 24 6.72 -5.48 11.15
N GLY A 25 6.92 -6.80 11.15
CA GLY A 25 7.55 -7.46 12.30
C GLY A 25 8.94 -6.93 12.66
N ALA A 26 9.32 -7.17 13.92
CA ALA A 26 10.62 -6.76 14.47
C ALA A 26 11.76 -7.21 13.55
N ILE A 27 12.74 -6.33 13.33
CA ILE A 27 13.94 -6.67 12.54
C ILE A 27 14.73 -7.69 13.39
N PRO A 28 14.87 -8.94 12.96
CA PRO A 28 15.56 -9.95 13.76
C PRO A 28 17.02 -9.56 13.96
N SER A 29 17.55 -9.76 15.17
CA SER A 29 18.96 -9.48 15.45
C SER A 29 19.89 -10.38 14.62
N ASP A 30 21.12 -9.94 14.38
CA ASP A 30 22.13 -10.76 13.69
C ASP A 30 22.36 -12.12 14.40
N GLU A 31 22.22 -12.15 15.73
CA GLU A 31 22.30 -13.38 16.53
C GLU A 31 21.12 -14.31 16.26
N THR A 32 19.90 -13.78 16.22
CA THR A 32 18.69 -14.54 15.88
C THR A 32 18.78 -15.10 14.46
N ILE A 33 19.21 -14.28 13.50
CA ILE A 33 19.39 -14.71 12.10
C ILE A 33 20.45 -15.81 12.03
N ALA A 34 21.57 -15.67 12.75
CA ALA A 34 22.61 -16.69 12.80
C ALA A 34 22.11 -18.01 13.42
N ALA A 35 21.34 -17.95 14.50
CA ALA A 35 20.79 -19.12 15.18
C ALA A 35 19.81 -19.89 14.29
N VAL A 36 18.84 -19.19 13.69
CA VAL A 36 17.88 -19.79 12.75
C VAL A 36 18.58 -20.33 11.50
N THR A 37 19.59 -19.61 11.00
CA THR A 37 20.41 -20.09 9.87
C THR A 37 21.13 -21.39 10.21
N ALA A 38 21.71 -21.49 11.41
CA ALA A 38 22.37 -22.71 11.86
C ALA A 38 21.38 -23.89 11.93
N GLN A 39 20.19 -23.65 12.49
CA GLN A 39 19.12 -24.66 12.57
C GLN A 39 18.66 -25.12 11.18
N ALA A 40 18.43 -24.19 10.25
CA ALA A 40 18.06 -24.53 8.87
C ALA A 40 19.14 -25.36 8.16
N VAL A 41 20.42 -25.03 8.35
CA VAL A 41 21.56 -25.77 7.77
C VAL A 41 21.72 -27.17 8.39
N GLU A 42 21.29 -27.35 9.64
CA GLU A 42 21.27 -28.64 10.32
C GLU A 42 20.07 -29.50 9.89
N ALA A 43 18.88 -28.90 9.79
CA ALA A 43 17.67 -29.56 9.32
C ALA A 43 17.80 -30.07 7.87
N ASP A 44 18.48 -29.31 7.01
CA ASP A 44 18.72 -29.69 5.61
C ASP A 44 20.08 -30.38 5.38
N ALA A 45 20.71 -30.96 6.42
CA ALA A 45 22.06 -31.53 6.33
C ALA A 45 22.21 -32.60 5.22
N ASP A 46 21.23 -33.50 5.06
CA ASP A 46 21.25 -34.54 4.03
C ASP A 46 21.14 -33.96 2.61
N ALA A 47 20.26 -32.97 2.43
CA ALA A 47 20.09 -32.28 1.16
C ALA A 47 21.31 -31.42 0.81
N LEU A 48 21.96 -30.84 1.82
CA LEU A 48 23.21 -30.12 1.71
C LEU A 48 24.36 -31.06 1.32
N ALA A 49 24.43 -32.27 1.89
CA ALA A 49 25.41 -33.29 1.52
C ALA A 49 25.26 -33.72 0.05
N ALA A 50 24.03 -33.83 -0.44
CA ALA A 50 23.75 -34.21 -1.83
C ALA A 50 24.00 -33.09 -2.85
N ASN A 51 23.74 -31.82 -2.49
CA ASN A 51 23.66 -30.72 -3.45
C ASN A 51 24.69 -29.59 -3.21
N GLY A 52 25.42 -29.60 -2.09
CA GLY A 52 26.40 -28.59 -1.71
C GLY A 52 25.85 -27.16 -1.75
N TRP A 53 26.64 -26.24 -2.30
CA TRP A 53 26.26 -24.83 -2.52
C TRP A 53 24.99 -24.66 -3.39
N GLY A 54 24.60 -25.68 -4.17
CA GLY A 54 23.36 -25.68 -4.94
C GLY A 54 22.09 -25.63 -4.10
N HIS A 55 22.17 -25.98 -2.81
CA HIS A 55 21.02 -25.96 -1.88
C HIS A 55 20.87 -24.62 -1.12
N GLN A 56 21.79 -23.66 -1.32
CA GLN A 56 21.80 -22.37 -0.61
C GLN A 56 20.47 -21.63 -0.69
N PHE A 57 19.79 -21.64 -1.85
CA PHE A 57 18.51 -20.97 -2.03
C PHE A 57 17.39 -21.55 -1.16
N ASN A 58 17.39 -22.86 -0.93
CA ASN A 58 16.37 -23.49 -0.09
C ASN A 58 16.59 -23.18 1.39
N ILE A 59 17.86 -23.14 1.82
CA ILE A 59 18.22 -22.73 3.19
C ILE A 59 17.85 -21.27 3.42
N MET A 60 18.20 -20.36 2.49
CA MET A 60 17.76 -18.96 2.59
C MET A 60 16.23 -18.84 2.64
N ARG A 61 15.51 -19.69 1.90
CA ARG A 61 14.05 -19.71 1.93
C ARG A 61 13.52 -20.19 3.29
N SER A 62 14.08 -21.25 3.84
CA SER A 62 13.70 -21.77 5.16
C SER A 62 13.90 -20.71 6.25
N VAL A 63 15.07 -20.07 6.27
CA VAL A 63 15.37 -18.97 7.19
C VAL A 63 14.41 -17.79 7.02
N ARG A 64 14.05 -17.42 5.78
CA ARG A 64 13.07 -16.35 5.54
C ARG A 64 11.64 -16.73 5.87
N ASN A 65 11.27 -18.01 5.82
CA ASN A 65 9.94 -18.43 6.25
C ASN A 65 9.79 -18.31 7.77
N GLU A 66 10.86 -18.60 8.51
CA GLU A 66 10.89 -18.50 9.98
C GLU A 66 11.14 -17.07 10.46
N LEU A 67 11.93 -16.30 9.70
CA LEU A 67 12.23 -14.88 9.93
C LEU A 67 11.77 -14.04 8.73
N PRO A 68 10.45 -13.86 8.52
CA PRO A 68 9.90 -13.15 7.35
C PRO A 68 10.41 -11.71 7.23
N PHE A 69 10.79 -11.10 8.36
CA PHE A 69 11.23 -9.72 8.45
C PHE A 69 12.76 -9.53 8.46
N ALA A 70 13.55 -10.59 8.30
CA ALA A 70 15.00 -10.48 8.15
C ALA A 70 15.37 -10.00 6.73
N SER A 71 16.29 -9.03 6.65
CA SER A 71 16.72 -8.50 5.35
C SER A 71 17.31 -9.59 4.47
N GLY A 72 16.99 -9.58 3.17
CA GLY A 72 17.51 -10.58 2.24
C GLY A 72 19.03 -10.58 2.17
N ALA A 73 19.67 -9.42 2.36
CA ALA A 73 21.11 -9.28 2.39
C ALA A 73 21.74 -9.89 3.65
N THR A 74 21.15 -9.65 4.83
CA THR A 74 21.63 -10.20 6.10
C THR A 74 21.45 -11.71 6.15
N VAL A 75 20.29 -12.23 5.72
CA VAL A 75 20.06 -13.68 5.61
C VAL A 75 21.07 -14.31 4.66
N LYS A 76 21.27 -13.71 3.48
CA LYS A 76 22.27 -14.21 2.52
C LYS A 76 23.67 -14.26 3.12
N ALA A 77 24.10 -13.18 3.79
CA ALA A 77 25.42 -13.12 4.43
C ALA A 77 25.56 -14.16 5.56
N ALA A 78 24.52 -14.37 6.36
CA ALA A 78 24.50 -15.39 7.41
C ALA A 78 24.59 -16.80 6.82
N VAL A 79 23.79 -17.11 5.79
CA VAL A 79 23.83 -18.41 5.09
C VAL A 79 25.18 -18.63 4.44
N GLU A 80 25.74 -17.64 3.75
CA GLU A 80 27.08 -17.75 3.14
C GLU A 80 28.16 -18.00 4.19
N ARG A 81 28.09 -17.34 5.36
CA ARG A 81 29.02 -17.56 6.47
C ARG A 81 28.95 -19.00 7.00
N VAL A 82 27.75 -19.50 7.28
CA VAL A 82 27.55 -20.85 7.83
C VAL A 82 27.92 -21.92 6.80
N LEU A 83 27.53 -21.76 5.54
CA LEU A 83 27.88 -22.70 4.47
C LEU A 83 29.37 -22.70 4.16
N THR A 84 30.04 -21.54 4.18
CA THR A 84 31.49 -21.47 3.99
C THR A 84 32.23 -22.20 5.10
N ALA A 85 31.76 -22.10 6.35
CA ALA A 85 32.34 -22.83 7.47
C ALA A 85 32.16 -24.36 7.33
N LYS A 86 31.03 -24.81 6.76
CA LYS A 86 30.68 -26.23 6.65
C LYS A 86 31.19 -26.92 5.37
N LEU A 87 31.22 -26.21 4.25
CA LEU A 87 31.51 -26.74 2.90
C LEU A 87 32.78 -26.15 2.25
N GLY A 88 33.39 -25.13 2.86
CA GLY A 88 34.41 -24.30 2.21
C GLY A 88 33.81 -23.25 1.26
N PRO A 89 34.65 -22.40 0.63
CA PRO A 89 34.19 -21.30 -0.21
C PRO A 89 33.36 -21.79 -1.40
N PRO A 90 32.46 -20.95 -1.97
CA PRO A 90 31.63 -21.33 -3.10
C PRO A 90 32.48 -21.81 -4.27
N THR A 91 32.41 -23.10 -4.59
CA THR A 91 32.92 -23.62 -5.87
C THR A 91 31.94 -23.24 -6.98
N ASP A 92 32.43 -23.13 -8.20
CA ASP A 92 31.71 -22.57 -9.35
C ASP A 92 30.63 -23.55 -9.88
N PHE A 93 29.64 -23.86 -9.04
CA PHE A 93 28.57 -24.85 -9.23
C PHE A 93 27.77 -24.61 -10.51
N LYS A 94 27.68 -23.35 -10.97
CA LYS A 94 27.09 -22.98 -12.27
C LYS A 94 27.83 -23.62 -13.45
N LYS A 95 29.14 -23.79 -13.35
CA LYS A 95 30.00 -24.36 -14.41
C LYS A 95 29.84 -25.89 -14.47
N GLU A 96 29.82 -26.56 -13.32
CA GLU A 96 29.63 -28.01 -13.19
C GLU A 96 28.21 -28.46 -13.57
N ARG A 97 27.18 -27.75 -13.08
CA ARG A 97 25.78 -28.03 -13.46
C ARG A 97 25.53 -27.82 -14.96
N LYS A 98 26.19 -26.83 -15.58
CA LYS A 98 26.13 -26.58 -17.04
C LYS A 98 26.83 -27.67 -17.84
N GLN A 99 27.88 -28.30 -17.29
CA GLN A 99 28.53 -29.47 -17.90
C GLN A 99 27.65 -30.73 -17.77
N LYS A 100 27.05 -30.97 -16.59
CA LYS A 100 26.15 -32.10 -16.34
C LYS A 100 24.87 -32.03 -17.21
N LEU A 101 24.22 -30.86 -17.26
CA LEU A 101 23.08 -30.62 -18.16
C LEU A 101 23.41 -30.76 -19.65
N LYS A 102 24.66 -30.46 -20.05
CA LYS A 102 25.12 -30.69 -21.43
C LYS A 102 25.32 -32.17 -21.73
N ALA A 103 25.79 -32.95 -20.76
CA ALA A 103 25.92 -34.41 -20.89
C ALA A 103 24.54 -35.07 -20.99
N ASP A 104 23.62 -34.75 -20.07
CA ASP A 104 22.25 -35.31 -20.05
C ASP A 104 21.45 -34.94 -21.31
N ARG A 105 21.63 -33.71 -21.82
CA ARG A 105 21.04 -33.28 -23.11
C ARG A 105 21.61 -34.04 -24.31
N LYS A 106 22.88 -34.45 -24.25
CA LYS A 106 23.52 -35.21 -25.33
C LYS A 106 22.98 -36.63 -25.36
N GLU A 107 22.76 -37.23 -24.21
CA GLU A 107 22.21 -38.58 -24.04
C GLU A 107 20.73 -38.64 -24.46
N LYS A 108 19.90 -37.71 -23.96
CA LYS A 108 18.48 -37.60 -24.37
C LYS A 108 18.28 -37.27 -25.84
N LYS A 109 19.21 -36.54 -26.46
CA LYS A 109 19.16 -36.23 -27.90
C LYS A 109 19.51 -37.47 -28.75
N ALA A 110 20.37 -38.36 -28.24
CA ALA A 110 20.68 -39.63 -28.89
C ALA A 110 19.49 -40.59 -28.84
N GLU A 111 18.79 -40.68 -27.69
CA GLU A 111 17.57 -41.49 -27.55
C GLU A 111 16.43 -40.99 -28.44
N LYS A 112 16.20 -39.66 -28.46
CA LYS A 112 15.12 -39.06 -29.26
C LYS A 112 15.38 -39.10 -30.77
N GLN A 113 16.64 -39.17 -31.20
CA GLN A 113 16.98 -39.35 -32.62
C GLN A 113 16.81 -40.80 -33.10
N ALA A 114 16.88 -41.79 -32.20
CA ALA A 114 16.52 -43.17 -32.53
C ALA A 114 14.99 -43.36 -32.65
N GLU A 115 14.21 -42.60 -31.88
CA GLU A 115 12.75 -42.71 -31.82
C GLU A 115 12.03 -42.00 -33.00
N VAL A 116 12.59 -40.88 -33.50
CA VAL A 116 12.00 -40.08 -34.59
C VAL A 116 12.29 -40.65 -36.00
N ALA A 117 13.20 -41.63 -36.12
CA ALA A 117 13.45 -42.33 -37.39
C ALA A 117 12.37 -43.37 -37.76
N ALA A 118 11.37 -43.60 -36.90
CA ALA A 118 10.38 -44.68 -37.02
C ALA A 118 8.92 -44.24 -37.27
N ALA A 119 8.64 -42.95 -37.51
CA ALA A 119 7.26 -42.49 -37.74
C ALA A 119 7.15 -41.45 -38.88
N GLU A 120 6.30 -41.75 -39.87
CA GLU A 120 5.92 -40.88 -40.99
C GLU A 120 4.98 -39.72 -40.56
N PRO A 121 4.95 -38.60 -41.31
CA PRO A 121 4.29 -37.37 -40.88
C PRO A 121 2.83 -37.24 -41.37
N ALA A 122 1.96 -36.68 -40.54
CA ALA A 122 0.65 -36.15 -40.94
C ALA A 122 0.60 -34.63 -40.75
N GLU A 123 -0.02 -33.95 -41.72
CA GLU A 123 -0.13 -32.49 -41.90
C GLU A 123 -1.08 -31.78 -40.91
N PRO A 124 -0.99 -30.43 -40.78
CA PRO A 124 -1.65 -29.65 -39.73
C PRO A 124 -3.01 -29.10 -40.16
N ALA A 125 -3.92 -28.96 -39.20
CA ALA A 125 -5.15 -28.19 -39.34
C ALA A 125 -5.16 -26.97 -38.41
N SER A 126 -5.83 -25.94 -38.92
CA SER A 126 -5.79 -24.51 -38.62
C SER A 126 -6.57 -24.02 -37.39
N ALA A 127 -6.33 -22.74 -37.07
CA ALA A 127 -7.11 -21.78 -36.26
C ALA A 127 -8.64 -21.93 -36.38
N ASP A 128 -9.49 -21.49 -35.45
CA ASP A 128 -9.53 -20.17 -34.80
C ASP A 128 -10.59 -20.13 -33.66
N ALA A 129 -10.61 -19.01 -32.92
CA ALA A 129 -11.72 -18.41 -32.16
C ALA A 129 -11.78 -18.45 -30.60
N SER A 130 -11.73 -17.21 -30.08
CA SER A 130 -12.66 -16.54 -29.15
C SER A 130 -12.48 -16.62 -27.63
N ASP A 131 -12.21 -15.43 -27.07
CA ASP A 131 -12.83 -14.79 -25.91
C ASP A 131 -13.18 -15.63 -24.68
N ALA A 132 -12.34 -15.49 -23.65
CA ALA A 132 -12.71 -15.12 -22.29
C ALA A 132 -11.45 -15.11 -21.41
N ALA A 133 -11.12 -13.97 -20.81
CA ALA A 133 -10.63 -13.88 -19.43
C ALA A 133 -10.23 -12.44 -19.11
N GLU A 134 -11.03 -11.80 -18.26
CA GLU A 134 -10.49 -10.91 -17.22
C GLU A 134 -9.20 -11.55 -16.68
N GLY A 135 -8.11 -10.79 -16.67
CA GLY A 135 -6.81 -11.30 -16.25
C GLY A 135 -6.90 -11.96 -14.89
N ALA A 136 -6.98 -13.29 -14.88
CA ALA A 136 -6.61 -14.10 -13.75
C ALA A 136 -5.12 -13.80 -13.55
N GLY A 137 -4.82 -12.87 -12.65
CA GLY A 137 -3.48 -12.58 -12.20
C GLY A 137 -2.83 -13.91 -11.85
N ALA A 138 -1.70 -14.20 -12.49
CA ALA A 138 -0.93 -15.39 -12.18
C ALA A 138 -0.69 -15.40 -10.67
N ALA A 139 -1.11 -16.48 -10.00
CA ALA A 139 -0.85 -16.64 -8.57
C ALA A 139 0.63 -16.32 -8.31
N PRO A 140 0.95 -15.50 -7.30
CA PRO A 140 2.33 -15.13 -7.05
C PRO A 140 3.16 -16.41 -6.89
N PRO A 141 4.40 -16.47 -7.42
CA PRO A 141 5.27 -17.60 -7.16
C PRO A 141 5.37 -17.81 -5.64
N ALA A 142 5.30 -19.05 -5.16
CA ALA A 142 5.20 -19.36 -3.73
C ALA A 142 6.18 -18.52 -2.86
N GLY A 143 5.64 -17.70 -1.94
CA GLY A 143 6.39 -16.69 -1.17
C GLY A 143 6.55 -15.30 -1.84
N GLY A 144 5.77 -15.01 -2.87
CA GLY A 144 5.75 -13.75 -3.61
C GLY A 144 4.57 -12.85 -3.22
N GLN A 145 4.74 -11.54 -3.43
CA GLN A 145 3.65 -10.56 -3.35
C GLN A 145 3.70 -9.68 -4.61
N ILE A 146 2.53 -9.35 -5.14
CA ILE A 146 2.35 -8.42 -6.25
C ILE A 146 1.70 -7.18 -5.67
N VAL A 147 2.41 -6.05 -5.71
CA VAL A 147 1.91 -4.76 -5.25
C VAL A 147 2.10 -3.74 -6.36
N THR A 148 1.00 -3.36 -6.98
CA THR A 148 0.89 -2.33 -8.01
C THR A 148 -0.21 -1.33 -7.61
N PRO A 149 -0.31 -0.17 -8.27
CA PRO A 149 -1.41 0.77 -8.01
C PRO A 149 -2.82 0.19 -8.21
N TRP A 150 -2.95 -0.92 -8.95
CA TRP A 150 -4.23 -1.56 -9.29
C TRP A 150 -4.48 -2.86 -8.52
N GLU A 151 -3.43 -3.55 -8.13
CA GLU A 151 -3.52 -4.91 -7.61
C GLU A 151 -2.58 -5.13 -6.43
N VAL A 152 -3.13 -5.69 -5.37
CA VAL A 152 -2.40 -6.18 -4.19
C VAL A 152 -2.78 -7.64 -3.98
N GLN A 153 -1.84 -8.53 -4.23
CA GLN A 153 -1.97 -9.97 -3.95
C GLN A 153 -0.76 -10.45 -3.17
N ALA A 154 -1.00 -11.18 -2.07
CA ALA A 154 0.04 -11.81 -1.28
C ALA A 154 -0.35 -13.24 -0.90
N ASP A 155 0.65 -14.13 -0.87
CA ASP A 155 0.54 -15.45 -0.26
C ASP A 155 0.64 -15.30 1.27
N GLY A 156 -0.49 -14.98 1.92
CA GLY A 156 -0.55 -14.62 3.34
C GLY A 156 -0.66 -13.10 3.57
N ALA A 157 -0.07 -12.60 4.65
CA ALA A 157 -0.02 -11.16 4.94
C ALA A 157 1.03 -10.46 4.06
N VAL A 158 0.77 -9.19 3.72
CA VAL A 158 1.72 -8.36 2.96
C VAL A 158 3.00 -8.13 3.77
N ASP A 159 4.15 -8.45 3.19
CA ASP A 159 5.47 -8.18 3.77
C ASP A 159 5.90 -6.76 3.44
N TYR A 160 5.54 -5.83 4.34
CA TYR A 160 5.84 -4.41 4.19
C TYR A 160 7.33 -4.08 4.28
N ASN A 161 8.15 -4.88 4.97
CA ASN A 161 9.61 -4.68 5.01
C ASN A 161 10.23 -4.99 3.65
N LYS A 162 9.81 -6.10 3.03
CA LYS A 162 10.21 -6.41 1.66
C LYS A 162 9.75 -5.34 0.66
N LEU A 163 8.56 -4.76 0.83
CA LEU A 163 8.13 -3.63 -0.01
C LEU A 163 9.04 -2.40 0.16
N VAL A 164 9.46 -2.09 1.39
CA VAL A 164 10.40 -0.99 1.66
C VAL A 164 11.73 -1.24 0.97
N GLU A 165 12.26 -2.46 1.02
CA GLU A 165 13.48 -2.85 0.32
C GLU A 165 13.32 -2.77 -1.21
N ASP A 166 12.28 -3.38 -1.77
CA ASP A 166 12.02 -3.46 -3.22
C ASP A 166 11.77 -2.06 -3.81
N PHE A 167 11.03 -1.22 -3.09
CA PHE A 167 10.74 0.14 -3.52
C PHE A 167 11.90 1.10 -3.18
N GLY A 168 12.76 0.74 -2.23
CA GLY A 168 13.86 1.57 -1.76
C GLY A 168 13.37 2.81 -1.00
N SER A 169 12.27 2.69 -0.27
CA SER A 169 11.84 3.70 0.71
C SER A 169 12.59 3.50 2.04
N LYS A 170 12.30 4.31 3.05
CA LYS A 170 12.87 4.17 4.40
C LYS A 170 11.76 3.96 5.41
N LEU A 171 12.01 3.26 6.51
CA LEU A 171 11.06 3.15 7.61
C LEU A 171 10.97 4.48 8.35
N LEU A 172 9.76 4.82 8.82
CA LEU A 172 9.62 5.86 9.84
C LEU A 172 10.19 5.32 11.15
N GLU A 173 11.02 6.14 11.78
CA GLU A 173 11.73 5.82 13.03
C GLU A 173 11.23 6.70 14.17
N THR A 174 11.50 6.30 15.42
CA THR A 174 11.14 7.09 16.62
C THR A 174 11.71 8.49 16.57
N THR A 175 12.90 8.67 16.01
CA THR A 175 13.54 9.98 15.78
C THR A 175 12.64 10.96 15.02
N HIS A 176 11.82 10.48 14.07
CA HIS A 176 10.87 11.33 13.36
C HIS A 176 9.70 11.74 14.27
N ILE A 177 9.19 10.80 15.06
CA ILE A 177 8.10 11.05 16.02
C ILE A 177 8.56 12.02 17.10
N ASP A 178 9.76 11.83 17.63
CA ASP A 178 10.37 12.68 18.66
C ASP A 178 10.54 14.11 18.12
N ARG A 179 11.05 14.28 16.89
CA ARG A 179 11.12 15.59 16.23
C ARG A 179 9.75 16.23 16.04
N MET A 180 8.72 15.46 15.68
CA MET A 180 7.36 15.99 15.61
C MET A 180 6.84 16.45 16.98
N LYS A 181 7.14 15.71 18.07
CA LYS A 181 6.82 16.12 19.45
C LYS A 181 7.56 17.41 19.84
N GLU A 182 8.85 17.52 19.52
CA GLU A 182 9.68 18.72 19.77
C GLU A 182 9.13 19.96 19.03
N LEU A 183 8.53 19.75 17.85
CA LEU A 183 7.82 20.79 17.09
C LEU A 183 6.43 21.11 17.63
N GLY A 184 6.00 20.49 18.74
CA GLY A 184 4.70 20.70 19.37
C GLY A 184 3.53 20.04 18.61
N MET A 185 3.80 19.07 17.74
CA MET A 185 2.76 18.38 16.98
C MET A 185 2.16 17.23 17.81
N PRO A 186 0.83 17.16 17.97
CA PRO A 186 0.19 16.00 18.58
C PRO A 186 0.41 14.77 17.69
N ILE A 187 0.88 13.64 18.21
CA ILE A 187 1.21 12.49 17.36
C ILE A 187 -0.04 11.67 17.03
N HIS A 188 -0.42 11.63 15.76
CA HIS A 188 -1.54 10.82 15.27
C HIS A 188 -1.34 9.32 15.57
N HIS A 189 -2.39 8.61 15.99
CA HIS A 189 -2.31 7.18 16.32
C HIS A 189 -1.86 6.32 15.12
N PHE A 190 -2.07 6.76 13.88
CA PHE A 190 -1.49 6.10 12.70
C PHE A 190 0.04 6.08 12.66
N LEU A 191 0.71 7.09 13.23
CA LEU A 191 2.16 7.07 13.40
C LEU A 191 2.54 6.19 14.59
N ARG A 192 1.84 6.38 15.73
CA ARG A 192 2.09 5.58 16.96
C ARG A 192 1.95 4.08 16.70
N ARG A 193 1.03 3.67 15.83
CA ARG A 193 0.70 2.26 15.53
C ARG A 193 1.31 1.75 14.22
N ASN A 194 2.28 2.47 13.63
CA ASN A 194 2.92 2.12 12.36
C ASN A 194 1.93 1.80 11.22
N ILE A 195 0.78 2.50 11.19
CA ILE A 195 -0.12 2.45 10.04
C ILE A 195 0.49 3.27 8.91
N PHE A 196 1.03 4.46 9.21
CA PHE A 196 2.01 5.12 8.35
C PHE A 196 3.40 4.71 8.82
N PHE A 197 4.12 3.96 7.99
CA PHE A 197 5.27 3.18 8.44
C PHE A 197 6.55 3.43 7.63
N SER A 198 6.45 3.97 6.41
CA SER A 198 7.61 4.27 5.58
C SER A 198 7.51 5.66 4.97
N HIS A 199 8.63 6.18 4.51
CA HIS A 199 8.74 7.54 3.99
C HIS A 199 9.84 7.68 2.93
N ARG A 200 9.85 8.83 2.26
CA ARG A 200 10.97 9.33 1.47
C ARG A 200 11.20 10.79 1.81
N GLU A 201 12.38 11.10 2.35
CA GLU A 201 12.80 12.46 2.70
C GLU A 201 11.80 13.21 3.61
N PHE A 202 11.11 12.48 4.51
CA PHE A 202 10.29 13.12 5.56
C PHE A 202 11.15 13.97 6.51
N ASP A 203 12.38 13.57 6.80
CA ASP A 203 13.37 14.39 7.54
C ASP A 203 13.48 15.80 6.97
N ARG A 204 13.56 15.91 5.63
CA ARG A 204 13.65 17.19 4.94
C ARG A 204 12.41 18.04 5.17
N ILE A 205 11.22 17.44 5.24
CA ILE A 205 9.99 18.19 5.53
C ILE A 205 10.01 18.74 6.95
N LEU A 206 10.50 17.96 7.92
CA LEU A 206 10.69 18.43 9.29
C LEU A 206 11.72 19.56 9.36
N ASP A 207 12.86 19.45 8.65
CA ASP A 207 13.86 20.52 8.56
C ASP A 207 13.26 21.82 7.98
N LEU A 208 12.42 21.69 6.94
CA LEU A 208 11.75 22.85 6.32
C LEU A 208 10.75 23.49 7.28
N LYS A 209 10.01 22.69 8.06
CA LYS A 209 9.08 23.19 9.08
C LYS A 209 9.81 23.94 10.19
N GLU A 210 10.93 23.40 10.69
CA GLU A 210 11.80 24.08 11.65
C GLU A 210 12.32 25.43 11.13
N GLN A 211 12.63 25.50 9.83
CA GLN A 211 13.14 26.69 9.17
C GLN A 211 12.04 27.69 8.76
N GLY A 212 10.75 27.38 8.98
CA GLY A 212 9.64 28.20 8.51
C GLY A 212 9.56 28.31 6.98
N LYS A 213 10.07 27.31 6.25
CA LYS A 213 10.03 27.27 4.78
C LYS A 213 8.70 26.69 4.30
N PRO A 214 8.21 27.14 3.14
CA PRO A 214 6.90 26.74 2.63
C PRO A 214 6.89 25.24 2.27
N ILE A 215 5.83 24.58 2.68
CA ILE A 215 5.51 23.18 2.39
C ILE A 215 4.06 23.17 1.90
N TYR A 216 3.71 22.24 1.02
CA TYR A 216 2.31 21.92 0.71
C TYR A 216 2.10 20.41 0.66
N LEU A 217 0.86 20.00 0.89
CA LEU A 217 0.44 18.62 0.80
C LEU A 217 -0.16 18.32 -0.57
N TYR A 218 0.06 17.11 -1.06
CA TYR A 218 -0.60 16.58 -2.24
C TYR A 218 -1.08 15.16 -1.97
N THR A 219 -2.36 14.89 -2.18
CA THR A 219 -2.90 13.54 -2.24
C THR A 219 -3.94 13.43 -3.35
N GLY A 220 -4.55 12.26 -3.55
CA GLY A 220 -5.48 12.06 -4.66
C GLY A 220 -6.50 10.96 -4.47
N ARG A 221 -7.53 10.99 -5.32
CA ARG A 221 -8.61 10.00 -5.38
C ARG A 221 -9.05 9.80 -6.82
N GLY A 222 -9.06 8.54 -7.24
CA GLY A 222 -9.73 8.14 -8.46
C GLY A 222 -11.21 7.82 -8.26
N PRO A 223 -12.14 8.62 -8.81
CA PRO A 223 -13.58 8.51 -8.57
C PRO A 223 -14.19 7.34 -9.36
N SER A 224 -14.32 6.18 -8.71
CA SER A 224 -14.78 4.93 -9.35
C SER A 224 -16.18 4.45 -8.94
N SER A 225 -16.80 5.13 -7.98
CA SER A 225 -18.07 4.75 -7.37
C SER A 225 -18.71 5.97 -6.71
N GLN A 226 -20.04 5.94 -6.54
CA GLN A 226 -20.80 7.05 -5.91
C GLN A 226 -20.36 7.35 -4.47
N ALA A 227 -19.93 6.31 -3.74
CA ALA A 227 -19.52 6.42 -2.35
C ALA A 227 -18.10 5.90 -2.13
N MET A 228 -17.38 6.56 -1.22
CA MET A 228 -16.16 6.03 -0.64
C MET A 228 -16.46 4.91 0.39
N HIS A 229 -15.43 4.15 0.77
CA HIS A 229 -15.47 3.14 1.84
C HIS A 229 -14.43 3.47 2.92
N LEU A 230 -14.48 2.75 4.05
CA LEU A 230 -13.59 2.97 5.19
C LEU A 230 -12.10 3.03 4.82
N GLY A 231 -11.64 2.13 3.94
CA GLY A 231 -10.24 2.15 3.48
C GLY A 231 -9.81 3.44 2.78
N HIS A 232 -10.72 4.17 2.14
CA HIS A 232 -10.40 5.46 1.53
C HIS A 232 -10.24 6.58 2.57
N LEU A 233 -10.82 6.46 3.77
CA LEU A 233 -10.66 7.45 4.82
C LEU A 233 -9.23 7.51 5.36
N ILE A 234 -8.50 6.40 5.37
CA ILE A 234 -7.16 6.31 5.99
C ILE A 234 -6.19 7.40 5.49
N PRO A 235 -5.93 7.54 4.17
CA PRO A 235 -5.07 8.62 3.68
C PRO A 235 -5.66 10.02 3.88
N PHE A 236 -6.98 10.21 3.81
CA PHE A 236 -7.60 11.53 4.01
C PHE A 236 -7.59 11.98 5.48
N MET A 237 -7.84 11.08 6.42
CA MET A 237 -7.72 11.34 7.86
C MET A 237 -6.30 11.79 8.20
N PHE A 238 -5.30 11.09 7.68
CA PHE A 238 -3.90 11.44 7.90
C PHE A 238 -3.50 12.74 7.20
N THR A 239 -3.95 12.95 5.95
CA THR A 239 -3.70 14.22 5.24
C THR A 239 -4.32 15.40 5.99
N LYS A 240 -5.53 15.25 6.53
CA LYS A 240 -6.16 16.31 7.34
C LYS A 240 -5.32 16.60 8.57
N TYR A 241 -4.91 15.55 9.30
CA TYR A 241 -4.02 15.69 10.45
C TYR A 241 -2.74 16.44 10.08
N LEU A 242 -2.07 16.06 8.98
CA LEU A 242 -0.88 16.75 8.48
C LEU A 242 -1.17 18.21 8.15
N GLN A 243 -2.31 18.50 7.51
CA GLN A 243 -2.73 19.87 7.20
C GLN A 243 -2.84 20.71 8.47
N ASP A 244 -3.45 20.17 9.53
CA ASP A 244 -3.63 20.88 10.79
C ASP A 244 -2.30 21.13 11.52
N VAL A 245 -1.43 20.12 11.63
CA VAL A 245 -0.19 20.24 12.45
C VAL A 245 0.94 20.97 11.72
N PHE A 246 1.01 20.86 10.40
CA PHE A 246 1.94 21.66 9.61
C PHE A 246 1.39 23.06 9.30
N ASP A 247 0.07 23.23 9.34
CA ASP A 247 -0.67 24.44 8.96
C ASP A 247 -0.37 24.89 7.52
N VAL A 248 -0.51 23.96 6.56
CA VAL A 248 -0.03 24.14 5.17
C VAL A 248 -1.14 24.02 4.11
N PRO A 249 -0.95 24.60 2.91
CA PRO A 249 -1.81 24.36 1.77
C PRO A 249 -1.87 22.87 1.36
N LEU A 250 -3.00 22.47 0.79
CA LEU A 250 -3.27 21.12 0.29
C LEU A 250 -3.88 21.18 -1.10
N VAL A 251 -3.39 20.34 -2.01
CA VAL A 251 -4.03 20.05 -3.29
C VAL A 251 -4.49 18.59 -3.35
N ILE A 252 -5.70 18.35 -3.83
CA ILE A 252 -6.28 17.00 -3.96
C ILE A 252 -6.66 16.75 -5.41
N GLN A 253 -5.99 15.79 -6.04
CA GLN A 253 -6.27 15.40 -7.42
C GLN A 253 -7.46 14.42 -7.48
N MET A 254 -8.43 14.71 -8.33
CA MET A 254 -9.52 13.81 -8.71
C MET A 254 -9.24 13.26 -10.10
N THR A 255 -8.79 11.99 -10.18
CA THR A 255 -8.32 11.37 -11.42
C THR A 255 -9.48 10.76 -12.22
N ASP A 256 -10.43 11.59 -12.64
CA ASP A 256 -11.57 11.15 -13.48
C ASP A 256 -11.15 10.66 -14.85
N ASP A 257 -10.13 11.28 -15.44
CA ASP A 257 -9.50 10.82 -16.67
C ASP A 257 -8.88 9.43 -16.52
N GLU A 258 -8.16 9.13 -15.42
CA GLU A 258 -7.67 7.79 -15.09
C GLU A 258 -8.82 6.80 -15.07
N LYS A 259 -9.89 7.11 -14.32
CA LYS A 259 -10.98 6.16 -14.17
C LYS A 259 -11.68 5.89 -15.49
N PHE A 260 -11.88 6.90 -16.32
CA PHE A 260 -12.35 6.70 -17.69
C PHE A 260 -11.38 5.82 -18.51
N LEU A 261 -10.07 6.08 -18.45
CA LEU A 261 -9.08 5.34 -19.25
C LEU A 261 -8.90 3.89 -18.79
N PHE A 262 -9.12 3.59 -17.52
CA PHE A 262 -8.90 2.27 -16.91
C PHE A 262 -10.15 1.40 -16.80
N LYS A 263 -11.35 1.99 -16.78
CA LYS A 263 -12.62 1.27 -16.58
C LYS A 263 -13.54 1.50 -17.78
N SER A 264 -13.73 0.46 -18.58
CA SER A 264 -14.55 0.50 -19.80
C SER A 264 -16.03 0.79 -19.55
N GLU A 265 -16.51 0.59 -18.33
CA GLU A 265 -17.88 0.84 -17.91
C GLU A 265 -18.17 2.32 -17.58
N LEU A 266 -17.13 3.16 -17.43
CA LEU A 266 -17.29 4.56 -17.05
C LEU A 266 -17.39 5.48 -18.27
N THR A 267 -18.16 6.55 -18.13
CA THR A 267 -18.49 7.50 -19.20
C THR A 267 -17.96 8.91 -18.89
N LEU A 268 -17.59 9.68 -19.92
CA LEU A 268 -17.22 11.10 -19.80
C LEU A 268 -18.46 12.00 -19.82
N ASP A 269 -19.37 11.78 -18.88
CA ASP A 269 -20.61 12.52 -18.76
C ASP A 269 -21.06 12.66 -17.31
N GLU A 270 -22.30 13.11 -17.14
CA GLU A 270 -22.93 13.40 -15.87
C GLU A 270 -23.84 12.28 -15.36
N ASP A 271 -23.74 11.07 -15.94
CA ASP A 271 -24.52 9.93 -15.45
C ASP A 271 -24.19 9.69 -13.96
N PRO A 272 -25.19 9.61 -13.06
CA PRO A 272 -24.94 9.53 -11.62
C PRO A 272 -24.24 8.23 -11.20
N VAL A 273 -24.23 7.19 -12.03
CA VAL A 273 -23.67 5.86 -11.73
C VAL A 273 -22.35 5.63 -12.46
N THR A 274 -22.28 5.96 -13.76
CA THR A 274 -21.12 5.69 -14.62
C THR A 274 -20.36 6.93 -15.05
N GLY A 275 -20.96 8.11 -14.95
CA GLY A 275 -20.40 9.38 -15.40
C GLY A 275 -19.33 9.89 -14.45
N VAL A 276 -18.09 9.96 -14.92
CA VAL A 276 -16.96 10.33 -14.06
C VAL A 276 -17.10 11.74 -13.48
N PHE A 277 -17.78 12.67 -14.16
CA PHE A 277 -18.01 14.02 -13.63
C PHE A 277 -18.95 14.01 -12.41
N ALA A 278 -20.01 13.21 -12.45
CA ALA A 278 -20.89 13.03 -11.31
C ALA A 278 -20.19 12.30 -10.16
N LEU A 279 -19.41 11.25 -10.46
CA LEU A 279 -18.62 10.53 -9.48
C LEU A 279 -17.56 11.42 -8.81
N THR A 280 -16.88 12.28 -9.58
CA THR A 280 -15.93 13.29 -9.08
C THR A 280 -16.60 14.20 -8.07
N ARG A 281 -17.77 14.77 -8.39
CA ARG A 281 -18.49 15.67 -7.47
C ARG A 281 -18.93 14.96 -6.19
N GLU A 282 -19.45 13.74 -6.28
CA GLU A 282 -19.89 13.00 -5.09
C GLU A 282 -18.72 12.56 -4.21
N ASN A 283 -17.56 12.19 -4.80
CA ASN A 283 -16.35 11.88 -4.04
C ASN A 283 -15.73 13.15 -3.44
N ALA A 284 -15.83 14.31 -4.12
CA ALA A 284 -15.42 15.59 -3.55
C ALA A 284 -16.22 15.94 -2.30
N LYS A 285 -17.54 15.65 -2.26
CA LYS A 285 -18.37 15.81 -1.05
C LYS A 285 -17.88 14.94 0.11
N ASP A 286 -17.53 13.67 -0.16
CA ASP A 286 -16.95 12.79 0.85
C ASP A 286 -15.59 13.31 1.37
N ILE A 287 -14.74 13.81 0.48
CA ILE A 287 -13.43 14.38 0.86
C ILE A 287 -13.62 15.64 1.72
N ILE A 288 -14.51 16.56 1.33
CA ILE A 288 -14.81 17.77 2.10
C ILE A 288 -15.36 17.41 3.49
N ALA A 289 -16.18 16.35 3.61
CA ALA A 289 -16.73 15.87 4.88
C ALA A 289 -15.66 15.40 5.89
N CYS A 290 -14.44 15.07 5.43
CA CYS A 290 -13.29 14.81 6.32
C CYS A 290 -12.86 16.06 7.13
N GLY A 291 -13.32 17.24 6.72
CA GLY A 291 -13.13 18.51 7.43
C GLY A 291 -11.76 19.14 7.18
N PHE A 292 -11.34 19.18 5.92
CA PHE A 292 -10.19 19.96 5.47
C PHE A 292 -10.45 21.46 5.62
N ASN A 293 -9.39 22.24 5.81
CA ASN A 293 -9.49 23.68 5.91
C ASN A 293 -9.88 24.29 4.55
N ARG A 294 -11.04 24.94 4.52
CA ARG A 294 -11.62 25.59 3.34
C ARG A 294 -10.67 26.60 2.69
N GLU A 295 -9.91 27.38 3.45
CA GLU A 295 -9.04 28.42 2.90
C GLU A 295 -7.65 27.89 2.48
N LYS A 296 -7.33 26.64 2.83
CA LYS A 296 -6.04 26.00 2.55
C LYS A 296 -6.13 24.80 1.61
N THR A 297 -7.30 24.50 1.05
CA THR A 297 -7.50 23.25 0.26
C THR A 297 -8.07 23.53 -1.13
N TYR A 298 -7.39 23.01 -2.15
CA TYR A 298 -7.86 23.02 -3.54
C TYR A 298 -8.05 21.59 -4.04
N ILE A 299 -9.28 21.24 -4.39
CA ILE A 299 -9.62 19.94 -5.00
C ILE A 299 -9.74 20.19 -6.51
N PHE A 300 -9.22 19.33 -7.38
CA PHE A 300 -9.35 19.55 -8.81
C PHE A 300 -9.59 18.25 -9.57
N ALA A 301 -10.48 18.31 -10.56
CA ALA A 301 -10.64 17.28 -11.57
C ALA A 301 -9.53 17.38 -12.60
N ASP A 302 -8.99 16.25 -13.02
CA ASP A 302 -7.96 16.23 -14.07
C ASP A 302 -8.54 16.76 -15.39
N THR A 303 -9.77 16.40 -15.73
CA THR A 303 -10.44 16.91 -16.95
C THR A 303 -10.68 18.43 -16.93
N ASP A 304 -10.82 19.05 -15.75
CA ASP A 304 -11.09 20.49 -15.62
C ASP A 304 -9.80 21.32 -15.55
N ILE A 305 -8.75 20.81 -14.90
CA ILE A 305 -7.49 21.55 -14.76
C ILE A 305 -6.61 21.44 -16.01
N MET A 306 -6.86 20.46 -16.89
CA MET A 306 -5.98 20.12 -18.00
C MET A 306 -5.78 21.30 -18.96
N GLY A 307 -4.63 21.95 -18.84
CA GLY A 307 -4.27 23.12 -19.64
C GLY A 307 -3.17 23.95 -18.98
N GLY A 308 -2.90 25.13 -19.53
CA GLY A 308 -2.04 26.12 -18.89
C GLY A 308 -0.68 25.59 -18.41
N ALA A 309 -0.34 25.88 -17.15
CA ALA A 309 0.92 25.43 -16.54
C ALA A 309 0.91 23.94 -16.17
N PHE A 310 -0.24 23.40 -15.77
CA PHE A 310 -0.41 21.99 -15.46
C PHE A 310 -0.02 21.10 -16.65
N TYR A 311 -0.60 21.36 -17.83
CA TYR A 311 -0.29 20.57 -19.03
C TYR A 311 1.16 20.75 -19.51
N LYS A 312 1.78 21.93 -19.30
CA LYS A 312 3.22 22.11 -19.57
C LYS A 312 4.06 21.17 -18.72
N ASN A 313 3.69 20.93 -17.45
CA ASN A 313 4.37 19.96 -16.59
C ASN A 313 4.12 18.53 -17.02
N VAL A 314 2.89 18.18 -17.43
CA VAL A 314 2.58 16.88 -18.04
C VAL A 314 3.53 16.61 -19.21
N LEU A 315 3.65 17.55 -20.16
CA LEU A 315 4.54 17.41 -21.32
C LEU A 315 6.03 17.31 -20.93
N ARG A 316 6.46 18.11 -19.95
CA ARG A 316 7.84 18.06 -19.42
C ARG A 316 8.16 16.67 -18.87
N ILE A 317 7.24 16.06 -18.14
CA ILE A 317 7.40 14.71 -17.56
C ILE A 317 7.32 13.64 -18.65
N GLN A 318 6.33 13.69 -19.54
CA GLN A 318 6.17 12.73 -20.65
C GLN A 318 7.43 12.65 -21.52
N ARG A 319 8.12 13.79 -21.75
CA ARG A 319 9.39 13.81 -22.48
C ARG A 319 10.52 13.05 -21.79
N ARG A 320 10.47 12.87 -20.47
CA ARG A 320 11.51 12.23 -19.65
C ARG A 320 11.25 10.77 -19.34
N VAL A 321 10.01 10.30 -19.50
CA VAL A 321 9.62 8.92 -19.21
C VAL A 321 9.43 8.18 -20.53
N SER A 322 10.34 7.25 -20.83
CA SER A 322 10.19 6.38 -22.00
C SER A 322 9.08 5.34 -21.79
N LEU A 323 8.49 4.86 -22.89
CA LEU A 323 7.55 3.73 -22.85
C LEU A 323 8.13 2.52 -22.11
N HIS A 324 9.41 2.20 -22.36
CA HIS A 324 10.09 1.10 -21.67
C HIS A 324 10.10 1.27 -20.14
N GLN A 325 10.36 2.48 -19.64
CA GLN A 325 10.29 2.77 -18.21
C GLN A 325 8.85 2.65 -17.69
N ALA A 326 7.86 3.18 -18.41
CA ALA A 326 6.45 3.06 -18.03
C ALA A 326 6.03 1.58 -17.93
N CYS A 327 6.30 0.76 -18.96
CA CYS A 327 6.03 -0.68 -18.94
C CYS A 327 6.74 -1.40 -17.78
N LYS A 328 7.99 -1.05 -17.48
CA LYS A 328 8.75 -1.67 -16.37
C LYS A 328 8.18 -1.33 -15.00
N ILE A 329 7.73 -0.09 -14.81
CA ILE A 329 7.23 0.40 -13.51
C ILE A 329 5.79 -0.06 -13.27
N PHE A 330 4.97 -0.01 -14.31
CA PHE A 330 3.52 -0.17 -14.22
C PHE A 330 3.00 -1.49 -14.82
N GLY A 331 3.85 -2.31 -15.43
CA GLY A 331 3.45 -3.59 -16.02
C GLY A 331 2.57 -3.47 -17.26
N PHE A 332 2.54 -2.32 -17.93
CA PHE A 332 1.81 -2.16 -19.19
C PHE A 332 2.40 -3.02 -20.31
N ASP A 333 1.53 -3.58 -21.15
CA ASP A 333 1.86 -4.32 -22.37
C ASP A 333 1.39 -3.58 -23.63
N GLU A 334 1.48 -4.23 -24.79
CA GLU A 334 1.05 -3.67 -26.08
C GLU A 334 -0.47 -3.52 -26.24
N ASN A 335 -1.26 -4.09 -25.31
CA ASN A 335 -2.72 -3.95 -25.29
C ASN A 335 -3.17 -2.72 -24.48
N ALA A 336 -2.28 -2.11 -23.70
CA ALA A 336 -2.60 -0.90 -22.95
C ALA A 336 -2.86 0.29 -23.89
N ASN A 337 -3.98 0.99 -23.69
CA ASN A 337 -4.25 2.21 -24.46
C ASN A 337 -3.22 3.31 -24.11
N ILE A 338 -2.95 4.20 -25.07
CA ILE A 338 -1.94 5.27 -24.93
C ILE A 338 -2.25 6.25 -23.78
N GLY A 339 -3.51 6.35 -23.37
CA GLY A 339 -3.92 7.12 -22.19
C GLY A 339 -3.36 6.51 -20.91
N LYS A 340 -3.55 5.20 -20.68
CA LYS A 340 -2.99 4.48 -19.52
C LYS A 340 -1.47 4.66 -19.42
N ILE A 341 -0.77 4.54 -20.55
CA ILE A 341 0.68 4.67 -20.63
C ILE A 341 1.14 6.08 -20.23
N SER A 342 0.40 7.11 -20.64
CA SER A 342 0.78 8.52 -20.44
C SER A 342 0.26 9.12 -19.13
N PHE A 343 -0.70 8.48 -18.48
CA PHE A 343 -1.35 8.94 -17.24
C PHE A 343 -0.37 9.17 -16.08
N ALA A 344 0.72 8.39 -15.98
CA ALA A 344 1.70 8.57 -14.91
C ALA A 344 2.28 10.01 -14.87
N ALA A 345 2.36 10.70 -16.00
CA ALA A 345 2.78 12.09 -16.05
C ALA A 345 1.72 13.06 -15.48
N ILE A 346 0.44 12.73 -15.61
CA ILE A 346 -0.69 13.48 -15.05
C ILE A 346 -0.63 13.38 -13.53
N GLN A 347 -0.55 12.18 -12.96
CA GLN A 347 -0.42 11.99 -11.51
C GLN A 347 0.89 12.52 -10.91
N ALA A 348 1.96 12.59 -11.69
CA ALA A 348 3.24 13.17 -11.26
C ALA A 348 3.19 14.72 -11.19
N SER A 349 2.41 15.37 -12.06
CA SER A 349 2.40 16.83 -12.22
C SER A 349 2.03 17.62 -10.95
N PRO A 350 1.07 17.18 -10.12
CA PRO A 350 0.73 17.89 -8.89
C PRO A 350 1.85 17.91 -7.83
N SER A 351 2.90 17.10 -8.01
CA SER A 351 4.08 17.08 -7.15
C SER A 351 4.96 18.33 -7.30
N PHE A 352 4.68 19.18 -8.29
CA PHE A 352 5.41 20.41 -8.55
C PHE A 352 4.51 21.64 -8.39
N PRO A 353 4.89 22.64 -7.57
CA PRO A 353 4.07 23.84 -7.37
C PRO A 353 3.92 24.69 -8.65
N SER A 354 4.81 24.49 -9.63
CA SER A 354 4.73 25.08 -10.97
C SER A 354 3.49 24.63 -11.76
N SER A 355 2.83 23.54 -11.36
CA SER A 355 1.52 23.12 -11.92
C SER A 355 0.37 24.01 -11.48
N PHE A 356 0.55 24.80 -10.41
CA PHE A 356 -0.52 25.55 -9.74
C PHE A 356 -0.15 27.04 -9.56
N PRO A 357 0.14 27.77 -10.65
CA PRO A 357 0.50 29.19 -10.55
C PRO A 357 -0.66 30.00 -9.96
N GLY A 358 -0.35 30.84 -8.97
CA GLY A 358 -1.36 31.66 -8.28
C GLY A 358 -2.19 30.91 -7.23
N VAL A 359 -2.02 29.59 -7.09
CA VAL A 359 -2.64 28.77 -6.04
C VAL A 359 -1.61 28.40 -4.98
N LEU A 360 -0.41 27.95 -5.40
CA LEU A 360 0.69 27.55 -4.52
C LEU A 360 1.90 28.48 -4.63
N GLN A 361 2.64 28.59 -3.53
CA GLN A 361 3.95 29.22 -3.52
C GLN A 361 4.95 28.38 -4.32
N GLN A 362 5.66 29.01 -5.25
CA GLN A 362 6.53 28.31 -6.22
C GLN A 362 7.79 27.70 -5.60
N SER A 363 8.16 28.13 -4.39
CA SER A 363 9.25 27.53 -3.59
C SER A 363 8.78 26.50 -2.57
N ALA A 364 7.49 26.13 -2.56
CA ALA A 364 6.96 25.18 -1.60
C ALA A 364 7.42 23.75 -1.90
N ALA A 365 7.90 23.03 -0.89
CA ALA A 365 8.21 21.61 -1.00
C ALA A 365 6.94 20.76 -0.90
N CYS A 366 6.85 19.70 -1.67
CA CYS A 366 5.70 18.79 -1.69
C CYS A 366 5.88 17.63 -0.71
N LEU A 367 4.86 17.35 0.11
CA LEU A 367 4.73 16.12 0.89
C LEU A 367 3.47 15.35 0.46
N ILE A 368 3.65 14.07 0.11
CA ILE A 368 2.59 13.20 -0.41
C ILE A 368 2.27 12.09 0.60
N PRO A 369 1.15 12.20 1.35
CA PRO A 369 0.57 11.08 2.07
C PRO A 369 -0.24 10.16 1.13
N CYS A 370 0.13 8.89 1.07
CA CYS A 370 -0.56 7.88 0.26
C CYS A 370 -0.39 6.47 0.85
N ALA A 371 -1.12 5.49 0.33
CA ALA A 371 -0.79 4.09 0.59
C ALA A 371 0.42 3.68 -0.27
N ILE A 372 1.17 2.65 0.17
CA ILE A 372 2.44 2.28 -0.47
C ILE A 372 2.29 1.83 -1.94
N ASP A 373 1.12 1.39 -2.38
CA ASP A 373 0.82 1.04 -3.77
C ASP A 373 0.98 2.22 -4.75
N GLN A 374 0.95 3.46 -4.27
CA GLN A 374 1.14 4.65 -5.10
C GLN A 374 2.62 5.07 -5.25
N ASP A 375 3.54 4.51 -4.48
CA ASP A 375 4.97 4.83 -4.55
C ASP A 375 5.57 4.70 -5.96
N PRO A 376 5.19 3.73 -6.82
CA PRO A 376 5.71 3.63 -8.19
C PRO A 376 5.56 4.93 -9.01
N TYR A 377 4.44 5.65 -8.89
CA TYR A 377 4.24 6.95 -9.56
C TYR A 377 5.23 8.00 -9.06
N PHE A 378 5.44 8.05 -7.75
CA PHE A 378 6.25 9.11 -7.15
C PHE A 378 7.73 8.78 -7.14
N ARG A 379 8.12 7.51 -7.15
CA ARG A 379 9.48 7.08 -7.46
C ARG A 379 9.88 7.56 -8.86
N MET A 380 9.04 7.32 -9.86
CA MET A 380 9.23 7.87 -11.21
C MET A 380 9.30 9.41 -11.18
N THR A 381 8.39 10.06 -10.45
CA THR A 381 8.36 11.53 -10.33
C THR A 381 9.66 12.08 -9.73
N ARG A 382 10.19 11.44 -8.69
CA ARG A 382 11.45 11.82 -8.04
C ARG A 382 12.67 11.65 -8.95
N ASP A 383 12.65 10.66 -9.84
CA ASP A 383 13.72 10.43 -10.82
C ASP A 383 13.75 11.53 -11.90
N VAL A 384 12.58 12.02 -12.33
CA VAL A 384 12.49 13.06 -13.36
C VAL A 384 12.66 14.48 -12.81
N ALA A 385 12.31 14.74 -11.55
CA ALA A 385 12.28 16.09 -10.96
C ALA A 385 13.59 16.90 -11.16
N PRO A 386 14.80 16.35 -10.90
CA PRO A 386 16.04 17.10 -11.11
C PRO A 386 16.26 17.54 -12.56
N ALA A 387 15.89 16.69 -13.53
CA ALA A 387 16.00 16.99 -14.97
C ALA A 387 14.99 18.04 -15.43
N LEU A 388 13.96 18.29 -14.63
CA LEU A 388 13.00 19.36 -14.81
C LEU A 388 13.40 20.63 -14.05
N ARG A 389 14.41 20.60 -13.17
CA ARG A 389 14.71 21.67 -12.21
C ARG A 389 13.56 21.91 -11.22
N GLU A 390 12.85 20.84 -10.89
CA GLU A 390 11.85 20.81 -9.83
C GLU A 390 12.44 20.05 -8.63
N GLU A 391 11.87 20.27 -7.45
CA GLU A 391 12.28 19.54 -6.25
C GLU A 391 11.63 18.15 -6.19
N LYS A 392 12.33 17.18 -5.60
CA LYS A 392 11.76 15.85 -5.37
C LYS A 392 10.64 15.96 -4.33
N PRO A 393 9.44 15.38 -4.58
CA PRO A 393 8.40 15.28 -3.56
C PRO A 393 8.83 14.32 -2.46
N ALA A 394 8.57 14.69 -1.21
CA ALA A 394 8.66 13.79 -0.07
C ALA A 394 7.40 12.91 0.02
N LEU A 395 7.51 11.75 0.65
CA LEU A 395 6.41 10.80 0.79
C LEU A 395 6.31 10.26 2.21
N VAL A 396 5.08 9.91 2.61
CA VAL A 396 4.77 9.09 3.78
C VAL A 396 3.73 8.05 3.39
N HIS A 397 4.03 6.77 3.63
CA HIS A 397 3.25 5.65 3.13
C HIS A 397 2.49 4.94 4.24
N SER A 398 1.22 4.64 3.98
CA SER A 398 0.43 3.75 4.81
C SER A 398 0.54 2.28 4.38
N VAL A 399 0.30 1.40 5.33
CA VAL A 399 -0.13 0.02 5.07
C VAL A 399 -1.49 0.00 4.38
N PHE A 400 -1.89 -1.15 3.85
CA PHE A 400 -3.23 -1.33 3.28
C PHE A 400 -4.28 -1.52 4.38
N PHE A 401 -5.45 -0.93 4.16
CA PHE A 401 -6.63 -1.27 4.95
C PHE A 401 -7.12 -2.66 4.56
N PRO A 402 -7.18 -3.63 5.50
CA PRO A 402 -7.42 -5.03 5.15
C PRO A 402 -8.82 -5.25 4.58
N ALA A 403 -8.96 -6.22 3.68
CA ALA A 403 -10.27 -6.70 3.27
C ALA A 403 -10.97 -7.41 4.43
N MET A 404 -12.30 -7.38 4.43
CA MET A 404 -13.08 -7.96 5.52
C MET A 404 -12.91 -9.49 5.65
N THR A 405 -12.60 -10.16 4.54
CA THR A 405 -12.36 -11.61 4.47
C THR A 405 -10.95 -12.03 4.91
N GLY A 406 -10.04 -11.09 5.16
CA GLY A 406 -8.66 -11.38 5.59
C GLY A 406 -7.62 -10.41 5.02
N SER A 407 -6.38 -10.53 5.50
CA SER A 407 -5.27 -9.61 5.24
C SER A 407 -4.52 -9.83 3.91
N SER A 408 -4.86 -10.85 3.13
CA SER A 408 -4.20 -11.19 1.86
C SER A 408 -4.65 -10.33 0.67
N THR A 409 -5.71 -9.54 0.83
CA THR A 409 -6.27 -8.68 -0.22
C THR A 409 -6.65 -7.30 0.32
N LYS A 410 -6.59 -6.29 -0.54
CA LYS A 410 -7.06 -4.92 -0.25
C LYS A 410 -8.58 -4.85 -0.38
N MET A 411 -9.23 -4.04 0.47
CA MET A 411 -10.66 -3.74 0.31
C MET A 411 -10.92 -3.10 -1.06
N SER A 412 -11.82 -3.73 -1.84
CA SER A 412 -12.18 -3.28 -3.19
C SER A 412 -13.37 -2.32 -3.17
N SER A 413 -13.36 -1.38 -4.12
CA SER A 413 -14.38 -0.35 -4.33
C SER A 413 -15.56 -0.81 -5.20
N SER A 414 -15.76 -2.12 -5.40
CA SER A 414 -16.90 -2.62 -6.17
C SER A 414 -18.21 -2.30 -5.44
N THR A 415 -19.09 -1.55 -6.10
CA THR A 415 -20.21 -0.77 -5.53
C THR A 415 -21.31 -1.58 -4.82
N LYS A 416 -21.17 -2.91 -4.72
CA LYS A 416 -22.13 -3.82 -4.08
C LYS A 416 -21.47 -4.97 -3.33
N SER A 417 -20.20 -4.82 -2.95
CA SER A 417 -19.52 -5.90 -2.22
C SER A 417 -20.15 -6.10 -0.83
N PRO A 418 -20.56 -7.34 -0.47
CA PRO A 418 -21.01 -7.65 0.88
C PRO A 418 -19.87 -7.55 1.90
N THR A 419 -18.62 -7.43 1.44
CA THR A 419 -17.40 -7.40 2.27
C THR A 419 -16.79 -5.99 2.39
N THR A 420 -17.45 -4.96 1.86
CA THR A 420 -16.99 -3.56 1.91
C THR A 420 -17.94 -2.71 2.74
N VAL A 421 -17.41 -1.98 3.73
CA VAL A 421 -18.18 -0.98 4.49
C VAL A 421 -18.08 0.38 3.81
N PHE A 422 -19.19 0.83 3.23
CA PHE A 422 -19.29 2.13 2.55
C PHE A 422 -19.65 3.24 3.54
N LEU A 423 -19.26 4.47 3.23
CA LEU A 423 -19.60 5.64 4.05
C LEU A 423 -21.09 6.00 3.98
N THR A 424 -21.84 5.36 3.08
CA THR A 424 -23.30 5.47 2.95
C THR A 424 -24.05 4.31 3.60
N ASP A 425 -23.37 3.32 4.18
CA ASP A 425 -24.04 2.19 4.83
C ASP A 425 -24.85 2.65 6.05
N LYS A 426 -25.98 1.98 6.29
CA LYS A 426 -26.77 2.18 7.50
C LYS A 426 -26.12 1.44 8.68
N PRO A 427 -26.41 1.83 9.93
CA PRO A 427 -25.90 1.14 11.12
C PRO A 427 -26.11 -0.37 11.11
N GLU A 428 -27.27 -0.81 10.62
CA GLU A 428 -27.66 -2.21 10.49
C GLU A 428 -26.83 -2.94 9.42
N ASP A 429 -26.55 -2.29 8.29
CA ASP A 429 -25.71 -2.85 7.22
C ASP A 429 -24.27 -3.04 7.70
N ILE A 430 -23.72 -2.07 8.44
CA ILE A 430 -22.38 -2.17 9.04
C ILE A 430 -22.33 -3.37 9.99
N LYS A 431 -23.32 -3.49 10.89
CA LYS A 431 -23.44 -4.60 11.82
C LYS A 431 -23.48 -5.94 11.11
N ASP A 432 -24.35 -6.07 10.11
CA ASP A 432 -24.54 -7.30 9.35
C ASP A 432 -23.26 -7.72 8.62
N LYS A 433 -22.59 -6.78 7.96
CA LYS A 433 -21.34 -7.06 7.24
C LYS A 433 -20.26 -7.57 8.19
N ILE A 434 -20.04 -6.88 9.32
CA ILE A 434 -19.02 -7.28 10.30
C ILE A 434 -19.32 -8.65 10.92
N HIS A 435 -20.57 -8.92 11.32
CA HIS A 435 -20.91 -10.23 11.88
C HIS A 435 -20.73 -11.36 10.87
N LYS A 436 -21.21 -11.17 9.63
CA LYS A 436 -21.26 -12.24 8.61
C LYS A 436 -19.92 -12.48 7.93
N HIS A 437 -19.10 -11.45 7.73
CA HIS A 437 -17.97 -11.53 6.80
C HIS A 437 -16.61 -11.20 7.42
N ALA A 438 -16.55 -10.52 8.57
CA ALA A 438 -15.26 -10.22 9.19
C ALA A 438 -14.58 -11.51 9.67
N PHE A 439 -13.42 -11.83 9.10
CA PHE A 439 -12.61 -12.98 9.46
C PHE A 439 -12.20 -12.91 10.94
N SER A 440 -12.28 -14.06 11.62
CA SER A 440 -11.98 -14.22 13.05
C SER A 440 -10.65 -14.94 13.22
N GLY A 441 -9.77 -14.38 14.06
CA GLY A 441 -8.52 -15.03 14.48
C GLY A 441 -8.68 -16.01 15.65
N ALA A 442 -9.90 -16.16 16.18
CA ALA A 442 -10.20 -17.10 17.27
C ALA A 442 -10.41 -18.55 16.78
N PRO A 443 -10.15 -19.57 17.63
CA PRO A 443 -10.56 -20.96 17.38
C PRO A 443 -12.06 -21.11 17.10
N GLU A 444 -12.44 -22.23 16.47
CA GLU A 444 -13.83 -22.47 16.05
C GLU A 444 -14.79 -22.58 17.25
N THR A 445 -14.33 -23.16 18.36
CA THR A 445 -15.17 -23.37 19.55
C THR A 445 -14.86 -22.37 20.65
N LEU A 446 -15.90 -21.97 21.39
CA LEU A 446 -15.75 -21.08 22.54
C LEU A 446 -14.84 -21.68 23.63
N ALA A 447 -14.87 -23.01 23.82
CA ALA A 447 -14.02 -23.69 24.79
C ALA A 447 -12.54 -23.53 24.43
N GLU A 448 -12.17 -23.82 23.18
CA GLU A 448 -10.80 -23.64 22.69
C GLU A 448 -10.38 -22.18 22.70
N HIS A 449 -11.28 -21.26 22.35
CA HIS A 449 -10.99 -19.84 22.42
C HIS A 449 -10.71 -19.38 23.86
N ARG A 450 -11.48 -19.86 24.84
CA ARG A 450 -11.24 -19.56 26.27
C ARG A 450 -9.92 -20.12 26.78
N GLU A 451 -9.44 -21.23 26.21
CA GLU A 451 -8.19 -21.88 26.60
C GLU A 451 -6.96 -21.29 25.89
N ARG A 452 -7.05 -21.07 24.57
CA ARG A 452 -5.92 -20.75 23.70
C ARG A 452 -5.87 -19.28 23.29
N GLY A 453 -6.95 -18.53 23.49
CA GLY A 453 -7.09 -17.16 23.01
C GLY A 453 -7.20 -17.04 21.49
N ALA A 454 -7.26 -15.81 21.00
CA ALA A 454 -7.35 -15.50 19.58
C ALA A 454 -6.05 -14.89 19.03
N ASN A 455 -5.76 -15.12 17.76
CA ASN A 455 -4.65 -14.44 17.08
C ASN A 455 -5.12 -13.06 16.56
N THR A 456 -4.70 -12.01 17.25
CA THR A 456 -5.02 -10.62 16.91
C THR A 456 -4.38 -10.14 15.61
N ASP A 457 -3.27 -10.73 15.19
CA ASP A 457 -2.52 -10.28 14.01
C ASP A 457 -3.26 -10.58 12.70
N VAL A 458 -4.11 -11.61 12.72
CA VAL A 458 -4.94 -12.02 11.57
C VAL A 458 -6.41 -11.63 11.73
N ASP A 459 -6.87 -11.27 12.93
CA ASP A 459 -8.28 -10.95 13.17
C ASP A 459 -8.66 -9.59 12.59
N VAL A 460 -9.57 -9.60 11.61
CA VAL A 460 -10.00 -8.38 10.91
C VAL A 460 -10.66 -7.38 11.85
N SER A 461 -11.36 -7.84 12.89
CA SER A 461 -12.06 -6.94 13.79
C SER A 461 -11.08 -6.15 14.64
N TYR A 462 -10.07 -6.83 15.17
CA TYR A 462 -8.96 -6.19 15.86
C TYR A 462 -8.18 -5.26 14.93
N GLN A 463 -7.88 -5.70 13.70
CA GLN A 463 -7.18 -4.86 12.74
C GLN A 463 -7.95 -3.57 12.45
N TYR A 464 -9.27 -3.61 12.24
CA TYR A 464 -10.05 -2.38 12.03
C TYR A 464 -10.09 -1.48 13.26
N LEU A 465 -10.13 -2.04 14.48
CA LEU A 465 -10.02 -1.26 15.71
C LEU A 465 -8.68 -0.51 15.78
N ARG A 466 -7.57 -1.11 15.34
CA ARG A 466 -6.27 -0.41 15.24
C ARG A 466 -6.33 0.84 14.35
N PHE A 467 -7.20 0.87 13.33
CA PHE A 467 -7.39 2.03 12.46
C PHE A 467 -8.39 3.06 12.99
N PHE A 468 -9.41 2.68 13.76
CA PHE A 468 -10.52 3.60 14.07
C PHE A 468 -10.75 3.88 15.56
N LEU A 469 -10.24 3.04 16.46
CA LEU A 469 -10.32 3.29 17.90
C LEU A 469 -9.13 4.16 18.32
N GLU A 470 -9.32 5.45 18.62
CA GLU A 470 -8.20 6.37 18.92
C GLU A 470 -7.50 6.09 20.27
N ASP A 471 -8.20 5.49 21.24
CA ASP A 471 -7.69 5.18 22.58
C ASP A 471 -6.72 3.98 22.55
N ASP A 472 -5.44 4.24 22.85
CA ASP A 472 -4.38 3.22 22.86
C ASP A 472 -4.49 2.27 24.06
N GLU A 473 -4.93 2.77 25.23
CA GLU A 473 -5.09 1.93 26.43
C GLU A 473 -6.27 0.97 26.27
N GLU A 474 -7.36 1.44 25.66
CA GLU A 474 -8.49 0.58 25.33
C GLU A 474 -8.11 -0.48 24.29
N LEU A 475 -7.41 -0.07 23.22
CA LEU A 475 -6.96 -1.01 22.19
C LEU A 475 -6.07 -2.11 22.78
N GLU A 476 -5.15 -1.75 23.68
CA GLU A 476 -4.27 -2.72 24.35
C GLU A 476 -5.05 -3.66 25.27
N ARG A 477 -6.01 -3.14 26.05
CA ARG A 477 -6.91 -3.99 26.85
C ARG A 477 -7.70 -4.97 25.99
N ILE A 478 -8.17 -4.55 24.81
CA ILE A 478 -8.85 -5.43 23.86
C ILE A 478 -7.88 -6.50 23.33
N ARG A 479 -6.65 -6.12 22.98
CA ARG A 479 -5.61 -7.05 22.50
C ARG A 479 -5.36 -8.15 23.53
N GLU A 480 -5.10 -7.78 24.78
CA GLU A 480 -4.84 -8.73 25.85
C GLU A 480 -6.06 -9.59 26.17
N ALA A 481 -7.26 -8.99 26.25
CA ALA A 481 -8.47 -9.72 26.59
C ALA A 481 -8.87 -10.72 25.51
N TYR A 482 -8.81 -10.33 24.23
CA TYR A 482 -9.13 -11.21 23.11
C TYR A 482 -8.02 -12.25 22.88
N GLY A 483 -6.76 -11.82 22.95
CA GLY A 483 -5.58 -12.68 22.84
C GLY A 483 -5.47 -13.73 23.94
N SER A 484 -6.06 -13.50 25.12
CA SER A 484 -6.12 -14.48 26.22
C SER A 484 -7.44 -15.25 26.28
N GLY A 485 -8.39 -14.99 25.38
CA GLY A 485 -9.70 -15.65 25.37
C GLY A 485 -10.69 -15.12 26.42
N LYS A 486 -10.35 -14.07 27.18
CA LYS A 486 -11.25 -13.38 28.12
C LYS A 486 -12.37 -12.62 27.40
N MET A 487 -12.08 -12.05 26.24
CA MET A 487 -13.06 -11.44 25.34
C MET A 487 -13.41 -12.44 24.22
N THR A 488 -14.68 -12.53 23.87
CA THR A 488 -15.19 -13.38 22.80
C THR A 488 -15.17 -12.66 21.45
N THR A 489 -15.23 -13.42 20.35
CA THR A 489 -15.35 -12.86 18.99
C THR A 489 -16.62 -12.01 18.83
N PHE A 490 -17.70 -12.34 19.54
CA PHE A 490 -18.92 -11.54 19.53
C PHE A 490 -18.70 -10.17 20.19
N GLU A 491 -17.99 -10.13 21.32
CA GLU A 491 -17.71 -8.89 22.06
C GLU A 491 -16.79 -7.95 21.27
N ILE A 492 -15.68 -8.45 20.69
CA ILE A 492 -14.80 -7.61 19.86
C ILE A 492 -15.50 -7.08 18.61
N LYS A 493 -16.31 -7.91 17.93
CA LYS A 493 -17.12 -7.46 16.78
C LYS A 493 -18.14 -6.41 17.20
N SER A 494 -18.79 -6.58 18.35
CA SER A 494 -19.74 -5.60 18.87
C SER A 494 -19.05 -4.26 19.14
N ARG A 495 -17.86 -4.28 19.76
CA ARG A 495 -17.08 -3.07 20.00
C ARG A 495 -16.65 -2.38 18.70
N LEU A 496 -16.20 -3.16 17.71
CA LEU A 496 -15.89 -2.62 16.38
C LEU A 496 -17.12 -1.96 15.74
N ILE A 497 -18.28 -2.61 15.80
CA ILE A 497 -19.51 -2.08 15.21
C ILE A 497 -19.85 -0.71 15.81
N GLU A 498 -19.76 -0.56 17.14
CA GLU A 498 -19.97 0.73 17.80
C GLU A 498 -19.04 1.82 17.27
N VAL A 499 -17.74 1.51 17.17
CA VAL A 499 -16.72 2.45 16.65
C VAL A 499 -17.03 2.84 15.20
N LEU A 500 -17.26 1.86 14.32
CA LEU A 500 -17.53 2.12 12.91
C LEU A 500 -18.86 2.87 12.68
N GLN A 501 -19.91 2.52 13.41
CA GLN A 501 -21.17 3.27 13.37
C GLN A 501 -20.98 4.72 13.82
N GLY A 502 -20.11 4.97 14.80
CA GLY A 502 -19.70 6.31 15.21
C GLY A 502 -19.01 7.07 14.07
N VAL A 503 -17.98 6.47 13.46
CA VAL A 503 -17.21 7.06 12.35
C VAL A 503 -18.11 7.38 11.15
N VAL A 504 -18.91 6.41 10.70
CA VAL A 504 -19.78 6.57 9.53
C VAL A 504 -20.87 7.60 9.80
N ARG A 505 -21.50 7.59 10.98
CA ARG A 505 -22.51 8.59 11.35
C ARG A 505 -21.94 10.00 11.33
N GLN A 506 -20.77 10.22 11.93
CA GLN A 506 -20.12 11.53 11.93
C GLN A 506 -19.77 12.01 10.51
N HIS A 507 -19.29 11.10 9.66
CA HIS A 507 -19.04 11.40 8.25
C HIS A 507 -20.31 11.80 7.52
N GLN A 508 -21.40 11.04 7.67
CA GLN A 508 -22.70 11.32 7.05
C GLN A 508 -23.27 12.67 7.51
N GLU A 509 -23.18 12.99 8.81
CA GLU A 509 -23.60 14.28 9.36
C GLU A 509 -22.77 15.45 8.82
N ALA A 510 -21.47 15.27 8.62
CA ALA A 510 -20.60 16.28 8.01
C ALA A 510 -20.90 16.44 6.51
N ARG A 511 -21.03 15.33 5.78
CA ARG A 511 -21.35 15.30 4.35
C ARG A 511 -22.70 15.93 4.04
N ALA A 512 -23.70 15.74 4.89
CA ALA A 512 -25.02 16.36 4.75
C ALA A 512 -24.98 17.90 4.79
N LYS A 513 -23.92 18.51 5.32
CA LYS A 513 -23.71 19.97 5.36
C LYS A 513 -22.94 20.49 4.14
N VAL A 514 -22.38 19.61 3.31
CA VAL A 514 -21.62 20.00 2.12
C VAL A 514 -22.60 20.35 1.00
N THR A 515 -22.67 21.64 0.68
CA THR A 515 -23.50 22.16 -0.41
C THR A 515 -22.74 22.13 -1.73
N ASP A 516 -23.45 22.25 -2.86
CA ASP A 516 -22.80 22.35 -4.17
C ASP A 516 -21.96 23.64 -4.31
N ASP A 517 -22.32 24.71 -3.59
CA ASP A 517 -21.49 25.92 -3.51
C ASP A 517 -20.19 25.68 -2.75
N GLU A 518 -20.22 24.84 -1.71
CA GLU A 518 -19.02 24.44 -0.98
C GLU A 518 -18.11 23.58 -1.88
N VAL A 519 -18.67 22.61 -2.60
CA VAL A 519 -17.93 21.83 -3.60
C VAL A 519 -17.30 22.76 -4.64
N ARG A 520 -18.08 23.70 -5.20
CA ARG A 520 -17.58 24.68 -6.18
C ARG A 520 -16.45 25.52 -5.59
N HIS A 521 -16.56 25.94 -4.33
CA HIS A 521 -15.50 26.70 -3.68
C HIS A 521 -14.19 25.90 -3.60
N PHE A 522 -14.24 24.68 -3.08
CA PHE A 522 -13.06 23.81 -3.01
C PHE A 522 -12.46 23.52 -4.39
N MET A 523 -13.31 23.41 -5.42
CA MET A 523 -12.91 23.09 -6.79
C MET A 523 -12.58 24.27 -7.69
N THR A 524 -12.75 25.51 -7.22
CA THR A 524 -12.36 26.70 -7.97
C THR A 524 -10.90 27.05 -7.68
N PRO A 525 -10.03 27.19 -8.70
CA PRO A 525 -8.65 27.60 -8.51
C PRO A 525 -8.59 29.01 -7.91
N ARG A 526 -7.88 29.13 -6.79
CA ARG A 526 -7.73 30.38 -6.03
C ARG A 526 -6.41 30.38 -5.24
N PRO A 527 -5.89 31.55 -4.84
CA PRO A 527 -4.80 31.62 -3.88
C PRO A 527 -5.19 30.94 -2.57
N LEU A 528 -4.34 30.05 -2.06
CA LEU A 528 -4.55 29.40 -0.77
C LEU A 528 -3.83 30.17 0.34
N SER A 529 -4.43 30.18 1.53
CA SER A 529 -3.78 30.71 2.73
C SER A 529 -2.52 29.89 3.03
N GLN A 530 -1.41 30.57 3.28
CA GLN A 530 -0.11 29.93 3.51
C GLN A 530 0.01 29.34 4.91
#